data_AF-A0A815M505-F1
#
_entry.id   AF-A0A815M505-F1
#
_cell.length_a   1.000
_cell.length_b   1.000
_cell.length_c   1.000
_cell.angle_alpha   90.00
_cell.angle_beta   90.00
_cell.angle_gamma   90.00
#
_symmetry.space_group_name_H-M   'P 1'
#
loop_
_entity.id
_entity.type
_entity.pdbx_description
1 polymer ?
#
loop_
_entity_poly.entity_id
_entity_poly.type
_entity_poly.pdbx_seq_one_letter_code
_entity_poly.pdbx_strand_id
1 'polypeptide(L)'
;MMATKQFSVWDMPINVEQKKFKSDDDDNNDDDKDEQRRNRSKRRSAAFYKCCCPCSTPVIIGFVIGSLLAGIALATVLSMYLVDSSKTKSLSTNVTTVTTSTSTTGTTTTATTTTTTSATTTTTTSVTTTTSTSTTTTAPYCTTRVTFDDISGQSSTSGIVPNGYKNLNWTNVMYLNASTMPTSGYQTITTSPPFVGYNPGGATVMITTANGTKFAFNSVVVSSAWRDNLTWSIYGFRAGTNVVAGSFSMSVLNKTIISCGACSNWDTIYFISSGGTPRAGLAENGTEFAFDDLCISFGY
;
A
#
# COMPACT_ATOMS: atom_id res chain seq x y z
N MET A 1 29.57 -48.87 -1.51
CA MET A 1 30.82 -48.28 -2.06
C MET A 1 30.55 -46.81 -2.31
N MET A 2 30.72 -45.95 -1.30
CA MET A 2 31.93 -45.14 -1.04
C MET A 2 32.39 -44.34 -2.28
N ALA A 3 32.19 -43.02 -2.26
CA ALA A 3 33.29 -42.06 -2.14
C ALA A 3 32.78 -40.59 -2.15
N THR A 4 32.94 -39.95 -0.99
CA THR A 4 32.97 -38.51 -0.74
C THR A 4 34.16 -37.82 -1.41
N LYS A 5 33.97 -36.60 -1.95
CA LYS A 5 35.03 -35.57 -2.14
C LYS A 5 34.42 -34.22 -1.75
N GLN A 6 34.72 -33.73 -0.54
CA GLN A 6 35.89 -32.91 -0.15
C GLN A 6 35.83 -31.46 -0.66
N PHE A 7 35.48 -30.60 0.29
CA PHE A 7 35.77 -29.17 0.35
C PHE A 7 37.28 -28.94 0.41
N SER A 8 37.77 -27.90 -0.25
CA SER A 8 39.01 -27.22 0.10
C SER A 8 38.78 -25.71 0.10
N VAL A 9 38.69 -25.17 1.31
CA VAL A 9 38.95 -23.78 1.69
C VAL A 9 40.47 -23.57 1.68
N TRP A 10 40.90 -22.31 1.53
CA TRP A 10 42.18 -21.67 1.92
C TRP A 10 42.84 -20.84 0.81
N ASP A 11 43.20 -19.62 1.22
CA ASP A 11 44.11 -18.64 0.63
C ASP A 11 43.58 -17.57 -0.33
N MET A 12 43.05 -16.49 0.26
CA MET A 12 43.18 -15.14 -0.31
C MET A 12 43.86 -14.22 0.71
N PRO A 13 44.94 -13.49 0.33
CA PRO A 13 45.67 -12.62 1.23
C PRO A 13 44.89 -11.32 1.54
N ILE A 14 44.83 -11.01 2.82
CA ILE A 14 44.38 -9.75 3.39
C ILE A 14 45.51 -8.72 3.19
N ASN A 15 45.32 -7.74 2.30
CA ASN A 15 46.13 -6.52 2.27
C ASN A 15 45.44 -5.45 3.12
N VAL A 16 45.90 -5.30 4.37
CA VAL A 16 45.59 -4.15 5.21
C VAL A 16 46.54 -3.03 4.80
N GLU A 17 46.07 -2.10 3.98
CA GLU A 17 46.74 -0.83 3.75
C GLU A 17 46.24 0.17 4.81
N GLN A 18 47.03 0.38 5.85
CA GLN A 18 46.77 1.38 6.87
C GLN A 18 47.05 2.79 6.31
N LYS A 19 45.99 3.47 5.86
CA LYS A 19 46.06 4.91 5.61
C LYS A 19 46.02 5.66 6.93
N LYS A 20 47.20 6.13 7.31
CA LYS A 20 47.52 7.14 8.32
C LYS A 20 46.68 8.40 8.08
N PHE A 21 45.65 8.61 8.89
CA PHE A 21 44.89 9.86 8.90
C PHE A 21 45.65 10.86 9.77
N LYS A 22 46.05 12.00 9.16
CA LYS A 22 46.61 13.15 9.87
C LYS A 22 45.48 13.84 10.63
N SER A 23 45.71 14.04 11.92
CA SER A 23 45.03 15.05 12.72
C SER A 23 45.60 16.41 12.33
N ASP A 24 44.80 17.22 11.64
CA ASP A 24 45.05 18.65 11.54
C ASP A 24 44.04 19.32 12.46
N ASP A 25 44.58 19.82 13.57
CA ASP A 25 43.98 20.79 14.46
C ASP A 25 43.77 22.10 13.68
N ASP A 26 42.52 22.56 13.57
CA ASP A 26 42.23 23.94 13.22
C ASP A 26 41.25 24.51 14.25
N ASP A 27 41.86 25.23 15.17
CA ASP A 27 41.25 26.14 16.12
C ASP A 27 40.48 27.29 15.42
N ASN A 28 39.57 27.89 16.19
CA ASN A 28 39.13 29.29 16.10
C ASN A 28 38.19 29.68 14.95
N ASN A 29 36.89 29.77 15.26
CA ASN A 29 36.23 31.08 15.42
C ASN A 29 34.78 30.89 15.86
N ASP A 30 34.60 30.99 17.18
CA ASP A 30 33.39 31.55 17.76
C ASP A 30 33.25 33.03 17.35
N ASP A 31 32.02 33.51 17.45
CA ASP A 31 31.59 34.90 17.40
C ASP A 31 31.28 35.52 16.01
N ASP A 32 30.14 36.25 15.96
CA ASP A 32 29.71 37.20 14.91
C ASP A 32 28.81 36.75 13.74
N LYS A 33 27.79 35.89 13.95
CA LYS A 33 26.68 35.80 12.95
C LYS A 33 25.26 36.04 13.44
N ASP A 34 25.05 36.35 14.71
CA ASP A 34 23.71 36.58 15.25
C ASP A 34 23.18 38.03 15.15
N GLU A 35 23.97 38.99 14.68
CA GLU A 35 23.54 40.40 14.67
C GLU A 35 23.03 40.94 13.31
N GLN A 36 23.21 40.22 12.19
CA GLN A 36 22.79 40.73 10.87
C GLN A 36 21.41 40.27 10.36
N ARG A 37 20.67 39.40 11.08
CA ARG A 37 19.34 38.94 10.63
C ARG A 37 18.13 39.66 11.22
N ARG A 38 18.30 40.52 12.23
CA ARG A 38 17.17 41.26 12.85
C ARG A 38 16.71 42.51 12.08
N ASN A 39 17.40 42.93 11.01
CA ASN A 39 17.12 44.22 10.35
C ASN A 39 16.42 44.17 8.97
N ARG A 40 15.94 43.01 8.49
CA ARG A 40 15.23 42.92 7.20
C ARG A 40 13.70 42.89 7.23
N SER A 41 13.05 42.96 8.40
CA SER A 41 11.58 42.80 8.49
C SER A 41 10.74 44.09 8.46
N LYS A 42 11.31 45.30 8.24
CA LYS A 42 10.54 46.55 8.49
C LYS A 42 10.39 47.57 7.36
N ARG A 43 10.73 47.28 6.10
CA ARG A 43 10.52 48.28 5.02
C ARG A 43 10.13 47.65 3.69
N ARG A 44 8.84 47.41 3.46
CA ARG A 44 8.14 47.62 2.16
C ARG A 44 6.62 47.72 2.39
N SER A 45 6.20 48.85 2.98
CA SER A 45 4.86 49.40 2.77
C SER A 45 4.97 50.56 1.79
N ALA A 46 3.98 50.65 0.90
CA ALA A 46 3.60 51.79 0.08
C ALA A 46 4.61 52.25 -0.99
N ALA A 47 4.43 51.75 -2.22
CA ALA A 47 4.73 52.52 -3.42
C ALA A 47 3.55 52.40 -4.39
N PHE A 48 2.76 53.47 -4.42
CA PHE A 48 1.78 53.81 -5.44
C PHE A 48 2.42 53.69 -6.83
N TYR A 49 1.87 52.83 -7.69
CA TYR A 49 1.94 53.06 -9.14
C TYR A 49 0.56 53.45 -9.64
N LYS A 50 0.45 54.74 -9.87
CA LYS A 50 -0.63 55.43 -10.58
C LYS A 50 -0.35 55.22 -12.07
N CYS A 51 -0.88 54.15 -12.65
CA CYS A 51 -0.92 53.98 -14.10
C CYS A 51 -2.30 54.38 -14.62
N CYS A 52 -2.33 55.51 -15.32
CA CYS A 52 -3.46 55.94 -16.13
C CYS A 52 -3.58 55.05 -17.37
N CYS A 53 -4.61 54.20 -17.43
CA CYS A 53 -5.17 53.68 -18.68
C CYS A 53 -6.68 53.50 -18.50
N PRO A 54 -7.54 54.14 -19.31
CA PRO A 54 -8.96 53.88 -19.33
C PRO A 54 -9.22 52.72 -20.29
N CYS A 55 -9.30 51.50 -19.77
CA CYS A 55 -9.72 50.34 -20.55
C CYS A 55 -10.96 49.73 -19.88
N SER A 56 -12.07 49.83 -20.58
CA SER A 56 -13.37 49.24 -20.28
C SER A 56 -13.29 47.73 -20.02
N THR A 57 -14.14 47.21 -19.13
CA THR A 57 -14.98 46.02 -19.37
C THR A 57 -15.86 45.68 -18.15
N PRO A 58 -17.20 45.73 -18.30
CA PRO A 58 -18.12 45.09 -17.37
C PRO A 58 -18.35 43.65 -17.86
N VAL A 59 -17.44 42.72 -17.56
CA VAL A 59 -17.59 41.30 -17.94
C VAL A 59 -17.33 40.33 -16.78
N ILE A 60 -16.65 40.78 -15.71
CA ILE A 60 -16.18 39.88 -14.65
C ILE A 60 -17.29 39.51 -13.63
N ILE A 61 -18.37 40.31 -13.52
CA ILE A 61 -19.46 40.02 -12.56
C ILE A 61 -20.41 38.91 -13.06
N GLY A 62 -20.50 38.68 -14.37
CA GLY A 62 -21.36 37.62 -14.95
C GLY A 62 -20.85 36.19 -14.71
N PHE A 63 -19.53 36.00 -14.59
CA PHE A 63 -18.94 34.66 -14.44
C PHE A 63 -19.00 34.10 -13.02
N VAL A 64 -19.08 34.94 -11.99
CA VAL A 64 -19.17 34.50 -10.59
C VAL A 64 -20.58 33.99 -10.25
N ILE A 65 -21.62 34.52 -10.91
CA ILE A 65 -23.02 34.10 -10.66
C ILE A 65 -23.36 32.83 -11.48
N GLY A 66 -22.83 32.69 -12.70
CA GLY A 66 -23.06 31.49 -13.51
C GLY A 66 -22.41 30.22 -12.95
N SER A 67 -21.24 30.34 -12.32
CA SER A 67 -20.52 29.19 -11.73
C SER A 67 -21.18 28.66 -10.45
N LEU A 68 -21.87 29.53 -9.68
CA LEU A 68 -22.59 29.11 -8.47
C LEU A 68 -23.84 28.26 -8.80
N LEU A 69 -24.55 28.58 -9.89
CA LEU A 69 -25.74 27.83 -10.31
C LEU A 69 -25.39 26.46 -10.94
N ALA A 70 -24.27 26.36 -11.67
CA ALA A 70 -23.80 25.08 -12.21
C ALA A 70 -23.34 24.11 -11.10
N GLY A 71 -22.75 24.63 -10.00
CA GLY A 71 -22.34 23.81 -8.86
C GLY A 71 -23.50 23.19 -8.09
N ILE A 72 -24.63 23.90 -7.94
CA ILE A 72 -25.81 23.41 -7.23
C ILE A 72 -26.50 22.28 -8.03
N ALA A 73 -26.54 22.37 -9.36
CA ALA A 73 -27.14 21.33 -10.20
C ALA A 73 -26.34 20.01 -10.21
N LEU A 74 -25.01 20.08 -10.08
CA LEU A 74 -24.17 18.86 -10.04
C LEU A 74 -24.32 18.12 -8.69
N ALA A 75 -24.48 18.84 -7.59
CA ALA A 75 -24.62 18.27 -6.25
C ALA A 75 -25.95 17.51 -6.07
N THR A 76 -27.04 17.94 -6.72
CA THR A 76 -28.34 17.27 -6.64
C THR A 76 -28.37 15.97 -7.47
N VAL A 77 -27.75 15.96 -8.65
CA VAL A 77 -27.64 14.74 -9.49
C VAL A 77 -26.78 13.67 -8.79
N LEU A 78 -25.68 14.07 -8.14
CA LEU A 78 -24.83 13.14 -7.38
C LEU A 78 -25.57 12.55 -6.16
N SER A 79 -26.43 13.34 -5.50
CA SER A 79 -27.24 12.88 -4.37
C SER A 79 -28.31 11.86 -4.78
N MET A 80 -28.92 12.02 -5.97
CA MET A 80 -29.85 11.02 -6.52
C MET A 80 -29.15 9.72 -6.92
N TYR A 81 -27.92 9.80 -7.47
CA TYR A 81 -27.17 8.62 -7.88
C TYR A 81 -26.74 7.73 -6.70
N LEU A 82 -26.46 8.33 -5.54
CA LEU A 82 -26.08 7.58 -4.33
C LEU A 82 -27.28 6.87 -3.67
N VAL A 83 -28.50 7.38 -3.83
CA VAL A 83 -29.71 6.74 -3.26
C VAL A 83 -30.08 5.46 -4.02
N ASP A 84 -29.86 5.42 -5.34
CA ASP A 84 -30.24 4.26 -6.17
C ASP A 84 -29.25 3.08 -6.07
N SER A 85 -27.99 3.34 -5.71
CA SER A 85 -26.96 2.29 -5.53
C SER A 85 -27.19 1.40 -4.30
N SER A 86 -28.06 1.81 -3.37
CA SER A 86 -28.34 1.06 -2.13
C SER A 86 -29.32 -0.12 -2.30
N LYS A 87 -29.94 -0.30 -3.46
CA LYS A 87 -31.07 -1.23 -3.64
C LYS A 87 -30.78 -2.56 -4.35
N THR A 88 -29.55 -2.95 -4.60
CA THR A 88 -29.30 -4.26 -5.24
C THR A 88 -28.29 -5.14 -4.51
N LYS A 89 -28.75 -6.39 -4.30
CA LYS A 89 -28.03 -7.62 -3.93
C LYS A 89 -27.79 -7.87 -2.44
N SER A 90 -28.82 -8.39 -1.77
CA SER A 90 -28.64 -9.37 -0.72
C SER A 90 -28.06 -10.66 -1.32
N LEU A 91 -26.74 -10.80 -1.24
CA LEU A 91 -26.05 -12.05 -1.52
C LEU A 91 -26.09 -12.90 -0.23
N SER A 92 -26.72 -14.06 -0.29
CA SER A 92 -26.77 -15.01 0.83
C SER A 92 -25.38 -15.64 1.03
N THR A 93 -24.67 -15.21 2.07
CA THR A 93 -23.42 -15.84 2.48
C THR A 93 -23.76 -17.09 3.31
N ASN A 94 -23.53 -18.28 2.75
CA ASN A 94 -23.47 -19.51 3.52
C ASN A 94 -22.20 -19.48 4.37
N VAL A 95 -22.33 -18.99 5.61
CA VAL A 95 -21.27 -19.08 6.62
C VAL A 95 -21.31 -20.48 7.23
N THR A 96 -20.42 -21.35 6.77
CA THR A 96 -20.10 -22.59 7.49
C THR A 96 -19.30 -22.22 8.74
N THR A 97 -20.00 -22.06 9.85
CA THR A 97 -19.39 -21.90 11.17
C THR A 97 -18.90 -23.28 11.62
N VAL A 98 -17.59 -23.51 11.60
CA VAL A 98 -16.97 -24.67 12.27
C VAL A 98 -16.87 -24.32 13.76
N THR A 99 -17.87 -24.75 14.53
CA THR A 99 -17.85 -24.66 15.99
C THR A 99 -16.99 -25.79 16.55
N THR A 100 -15.72 -25.51 16.83
CA THR A 100 -14.89 -26.40 17.65
C THR A 100 -15.35 -26.28 19.11
N SER A 101 -16.10 -27.28 19.57
CA SER A 101 -16.57 -27.38 20.95
C SER A 101 -15.57 -28.20 21.77
N THR A 102 -14.76 -27.54 22.60
CA THR A 102 -13.95 -28.22 23.62
C THR A 102 -14.88 -28.62 24.78
N SER A 103 -15.11 -29.92 24.98
CA SER A 103 -15.89 -30.44 26.11
C SER A 103 -14.96 -31.01 27.17
N THR A 104 -14.98 -30.40 28.35
CA THR A 104 -14.32 -30.85 29.57
C THR A 104 -15.23 -31.79 30.35
N THR A 105 -14.67 -32.93 30.73
CA THR A 105 -15.28 -34.04 31.49
C THR A 105 -15.81 -33.62 32.86
N GLY A 106 -17.02 -34.05 33.20
CA GLY A 106 -17.55 -33.95 34.56
C GLY A 106 -18.95 -34.56 34.78
N THR A 107 -18.97 -35.81 35.25
CA THR A 107 -19.94 -36.40 36.19
C THR A 107 -21.37 -36.81 35.73
N THR A 108 -21.54 -38.14 35.69
CA THR A 108 -22.66 -39.01 36.14
C THR A 108 -24.07 -38.42 36.30
N THR A 109 -25.08 -39.01 35.65
CA THR A 109 -26.41 -39.37 36.23
C THR A 109 -27.21 -40.30 35.28
N THR A 110 -27.59 -41.45 35.85
CA THR A 110 -28.78 -42.32 35.69
C THR A 110 -29.46 -42.51 34.33
N ALA A 111 -29.47 -43.78 33.90
CA ALA A 111 -30.21 -44.32 32.77
C ALA A 111 -31.73 -44.32 32.99
N THR A 112 -32.49 -44.00 31.93
CA THR A 112 -33.89 -44.40 31.77
C THR A 112 -34.07 -44.85 30.32
N THR A 113 -34.34 -46.15 30.16
CA THR A 113 -34.56 -46.80 28.87
C THR A 113 -36.04 -46.69 28.52
N THR A 114 -36.36 -45.87 27.52
CA THR A 114 -37.68 -45.88 26.87
C THR A 114 -37.50 -46.40 25.45
N THR A 115 -37.98 -47.62 25.22
CA THR A 115 -37.94 -48.29 23.92
C THR A 115 -39.08 -47.75 23.06
N THR A 116 -38.76 -46.92 22.06
CA THR A 116 -39.72 -46.46 21.04
C THR A 116 -39.35 -47.10 19.70
N THR A 117 -40.22 -48.00 19.23
CA THR A 117 -40.12 -48.66 17.93
C THR A 117 -40.60 -47.69 16.84
N SER A 118 -39.67 -47.12 16.06
CA SER A 118 -39.98 -46.30 14.90
C SER A 118 -39.66 -47.05 13.61
N ALA A 119 -40.66 -47.15 12.73
CA ALA A 119 -40.59 -47.81 11.44
C ALA A 119 -39.55 -47.16 10.52
N THR A 120 -38.75 -48.00 9.88
CA THR A 120 -37.70 -47.62 8.94
C THR A 120 -38.30 -47.37 7.56
N THR A 121 -38.42 -46.10 7.16
CA THR A 121 -38.73 -45.71 5.79
C THR A 121 -37.43 -45.62 4.99
N THR A 122 -37.25 -46.54 4.03
CA THR A 122 -36.09 -46.56 3.14
C THR A 122 -36.26 -45.51 2.05
N THR A 123 -35.68 -44.32 2.23
CA THR A 123 -35.59 -43.30 1.19
C THR A 123 -34.35 -43.55 0.34
N THR A 124 -34.54 -43.97 -0.91
CA THR A 124 -33.46 -44.15 -1.88
C THR A 124 -32.97 -42.80 -2.39
N THR A 125 -31.89 -42.29 -1.79
CA THR A 125 -31.21 -41.07 -2.26
C THR A 125 -30.30 -41.40 -3.44
N SER A 126 -30.68 -40.96 -4.63
CA SER A 126 -29.82 -40.97 -5.81
C SER A 126 -28.66 -39.98 -5.62
N VAL A 127 -27.45 -40.50 -5.43
CA VAL A 127 -26.21 -39.71 -5.31
C VAL A 127 -25.75 -39.28 -6.70
N THR A 128 -25.97 -38.02 -7.04
CA THR A 128 -25.40 -37.41 -8.25
C THR A 128 -23.96 -37.01 -7.98
N THR A 129 -23.01 -37.80 -8.47
CA THR A 129 -21.57 -37.49 -8.40
C THR A 129 -21.25 -36.38 -9.40
N THR A 130 -21.19 -35.13 -8.93
CA THR A 130 -20.66 -34.01 -9.72
C THR A 130 -19.13 -34.08 -9.74
N THR A 131 -18.58 -34.57 -10.84
CA THR A 131 -17.14 -34.50 -11.13
C THR A 131 -16.74 -33.04 -11.35
N SER A 132 -16.21 -32.40 -10.31
CA SER A 132 -15.62 -31.06 -10.40
C SER A 132 -14.25 -31.15 -11.07
N THR A 133 -14.19 -30.74 -12.34
CA THR A 133 -12.95 -30.61 -13.11
C THR A 133 -12.10 -29.49 -12.50
N SER A 134 -11.03 -29.84 -11.79
CA SER A 134 -10.04 -28.87 -11.31
C SER A 134 -9.18 -28.41 -12.50
N THR A 135 -9.44 -27.23 -13.02
CA THR A 135 -8.53 -26.57 -13.97
C THR A 135 -7.29 -26.13 -13.20
N THR A 136 -6.14 -26.69 -13.55
CA THR A 136 -4.82 -26.26 -13.05
C THR A 136 -4.50 -24.90 -13.66
N THR A 137 -4.93 -23.82 -13.00
CA THR A 137 -4.57 -22.46 -13.40
C THR A 137 -3.11 -22.24 -13.02
N THR A 138 -2.23 -22.16 -14.01
CA THR A 138 -0.83 -21.77 -13.82
C THR A 138 -0.79 -20.46 -13.05
N ALA A 139 -0.14 -20.45 -11.88
CA ALA A 139 -0.02 -19.24 -11.07
C ALA A 139 0.58 -18.11 -11.94
N PRO A 140 0.05 -16.88 -11.85
CA PRO A 140 0.53 -15.79 -12.67
C PRO A 140 2.03 -15.59 -12.41
N TYR A 141 2.84 -15.80 -13.46
CA TYR A 141 4.28 -15.60 -13.44
C TYR A 141 4.59 -14.15 -13.07
N CYS A 142 5.62 -13.92 -12.27
CA CYS A 142 6.11 -12.58 -11.95
C CYS A 142 7.18 -12.18 -12.97
N THR A 143 6.93 -11.25 -13.90
CA THR A 143 8.05 -10.78 -14.77
C THR A 143 8.93 -9.77 -14.08
N THR A 144 8.31 -8.96 -13.22
CA THR A 144 8.96 -7.80 -12.65
C THR A 144 8.62 -7.74 -11.18
N ARG A 145 9.65 -7.96 -10.37
CA ARG A 145 9.62 -7.78 -8.93
C ARG A 145 10.24 -6.43 -8.59
N VAL A 146 9.50 -5.62 -7.84
CA VAL A 146 9.94 -4.32 -7.33
C VAL A 146 10.26 -4.47 -5.85
N THR A 147 11.53 -4.31 -5.51
CA THR A 147 12.06 -4.38 -4.14
C THR A 147 12.61 -3.05 -3.64
N PHE A 148 12.67 -2.04 -4.51
CA PHE A 148 13.27 -0.72 -4.24
C PHE A 148 14.77 -0.71 -3.95
N ASP A 149 15.41 -1.85 -3.71
CA ASP A 149 16.84 -1.96 -3.35
C ASP A 149 17.81 -1.63 -4.49
N ASP A 150 17.37 -1.74 -5.75
CA ASP A 150 18.21 -1.55 -6.94
C ASP A 150 17.98 -0.20 -7.65
N ILE A 151 17.43 0.79 -6.94
CA ILE A 151 17.38 2.17 -7.43
C ILE A 151 18.82 2.73 -7.45
N SER A 152 19.23 3.31 -8.58
CA SER A 152 20.57 3.88 -8.71
C SER A 152 20.70 5.20 -7.95
N GLY A 153 21.86 5.40 -7.32
CA GLY A 153 22.16 6.66 -6.61
C GLY A 153 21.28 6.91 -5.37
N GLN A 154 20.77 5.84 -4.74
CA GLN A 154 19.95 5.96 -3.55
C GLN A 154 20.65 6.70 -2.41
N SER A 155 19.87 7.48 -1.67
CA SER A 155 20.23 7.93 -0.33
C SER A 155 20.26 6.75 0.64
N SER A 156 21.10 6.81 1.67
CA SER A 156 21.15 5.79 2.74
C SER A 156 19.91 5.74 3.62
N THR A 157 19.07 6.79 3.59
CA THR A 157 17.86 6.93 4.40
C THR A 157 16.60 6.81 3.56
N SER A 158 16.31 7.77 2.69
CA SER A 158 15.07 7.80 1.90
C SER A 158 15.20 8.66 0.66
N GLY A 159 14.32 8.47 -0.31
CA GLY A 159 14.23 9.34 -1.48
C GLY A 159 12.99 9.07 -2.33
N ILE A 160 12.84 9.87 -3.39
CA ILE A 160 11.75 9.71 -4.36
C ILE A 160 12.06 8.50 -5.25
N VAL A 161 11.06 7.66 -5.51
CA VAL A 161 11.20 6.59 -6.50
C VAL A 161 11.22 7.21 -7.90
N PRO A 162 12.29 7.04 -8.69
CA PRO A 162 12.38 7.65 -10.02
C PRO A 162 11.32 7.11 -10.97
N ASN A 163 10.69 7.97 -11.76
CA ASN A 163 9.86 7.54 -12.89
C ASN A 163 10.71 6.73 -13.88
N GLY A 164 10.14 5.65 -14.41
CA GLY A 164 10.83 4.67 -15.24
C GLY A 164 11.47 3.52 -14.45
N TYR A 165 11.59 3.62 -13.12
CA TYR A 165 12.07 2.51 -12.30
C TYR A 165 11.18 1.29 -12.49
N LYS A 166 11.78 0.17 -12.93
CA LYS A 166 11.10 -1.08 -13.30
C LYS A 166 10.02 -0.92 -14.38
N ASN A 167 10.19 0.02 -15.31
CA ASN A 167 9.22 0.36 -16.36
C ASN A 167 7.87 0.89 -15.82
N LEU A 168 7.89 1.47 -14.62
CA LEU A 168 6.74 2.07 -13.97
C LEU A 168 6.98 3.55 -13.69
N ASN A 169 5.91 4.34 -13.74
CA ASN A 169 5.88 5.69 -13.19
C ASN A 169 5.23 5.63 -11.81
N TRP A 170 5.74 6.46 -10.92
CA TRP A 170 5.44 6.45 -9.49
C TRP A 170 4.97 7.84 -9.07
N THR A 171 3.81 7.90 -8.44
CA THR A 171 3.28 9.13 -7.86
C THR A 171 2.98 8.91 -6.40
N ASN A 172 3.46 9.83 -5.56
CA ASN A 172 3.38 9.74 -4.10
C ASN A 172 3.98 8.45 -3.52
N VAL A 173 5.07 7.97 -4.12
CA VAL A 173 5.86 6.86 -3.59
C VAL A 173 7.28 7.33 -3.35
N MET A 174 7.75 7.04 -2.14
CA MET A 174 9.15 7.20 -1.75
C MET A 174 9.71 5.84 -1.36
N TYR A 175 11.02 5.67 -1.48
CA TYR A 175 11.72 4.55 -0.87
C TYR A 175 12.29 4.98 0.49
N LEU A 176 12.32 4.05 1.45
CA LEU A 176 12.82 4.27 2.80
C LEU A 176 13.63 3.05 3.25
N ASN A 177 14.82 3.30 3.79
CA ASN A 177 15.60 2.31 4.49
C ASN A 177 14.93 2.05 5.83
N ALA A 178 14.27 0.91 5.95
CA ALA A 178 13.46 0.60 7.12
C ALA A 178 14.26 0.58 8.43
N SER A 179 15.57 0.27 8.37
CA SER A 179 16.43 0.26 9.56
C SER A 179 16.55 1.64 10.21
N THR A 180 16.30 2.72 9.46
CA THR A 180 16.39 4.10 9.94
C THR A 180 15.17 4.54 10.76
N MET A 181 14.09 3.74 10.78
CA MET A 181 12.86 4.01 11.55
C MET A 181 12.54 2.87 12.53
N PRO A 182 13.34 2.68 13.61
CA PRO A 182 13.29 1.54 14.55
C PRO A 182 12.04 1.34 15.41
N THR A 183 11.00 2.15 15.20
CA THR A 183 9.74 2.07 15.97
C THR A 183 8.55 2.31 15.05
N SER A 184 8.54 1.61 13.92
CA SER A 184 7.54 1.76 12.87
C SER A 184 7.20 0.42 12.22
N GLY A 185 6.07 0.37 11.52
CA GLY A 185 5.72 -0.76 10.67
C GLY A 185 6.58 -0.89 9.41
N TYR A 186 7.45 0.08 9.12
CA TYR A 186 8.40 -0.01 8.01
C TYR A 186 9.37 -1.18 8.20
N GLN A 187 9.74 -1.51 9.44
CA GLN A 187 10.63 -2.65 9.72
C GLN A 187 9.93 -3.99 9.59
N THR A 188 8.65 -4.03 9.92
CA THR A 188 7.84 -5.24 9.82
C THR A 188 7.73 -5.73 8.38
N ILE A 189 7.77 -4.82 7.40
CA ILE A 189 7.47 -5.15 6.01
C ILE A 189 8.67 -5.56 5.16
N THR A 190 9.89 -5.12 5.52
CA THR A 190 11.12 -5.35 4.76
C THR A 190 11.31 -6.84 4.52
N THR A 191 11.03 -7.27 3.29
CA THR A 191 11.17 -8.66 2.88
C THR A 191 12.45 -8.82 2.07
N SER A 192 12.76 -7.81 1.26
CA SER A 192 14.07 -7.60 0.64
C SER A 192 14.72 -6.35 1.27
N PRO A 193 15.76 -6.50 2.10
CA PRO A 193 16.41 -5.36 2.71
C PRO A 193 17.36 -4.64 1.74
N PRO A 194 17.62 -3.34 1.96
CA PRO A 194 17.14 -2.56 3.11
C PRO A 194 15.91 -1.67 2.84
N PHE A 195 15.46 -1.53 1.60
CA PHE A 195 14.50 -0.50 1.23
C PHE A 195 13.08 -1.03 1.07
N VAL A 196 12.11 -0.18 1.40
CA VAL A 196 10.67 -0.42 1.17
C VAL A 196 10.06 0.78 0.47
N GLY A 197 9.02 0.56 -0.31
CA GLY A 197 8.19 1.64 -0.85
C GLY A 197 7.17 2.11 0.19
N TYR A 198 6.91 3.41 0.28
CA TYR A 198 5.88 3.95 1.18
C TYR A 198 5.21 5.18 0.62
N ASN A 199 4.05 5.53 1.17
CA ASN A 199 3.27 6.71 0.79
C ASN A 199 3.47 7.85 1.81
N PRO A 200 4.28 8.89 1.51
CA PRO A 200 4.55 9.95 2.48
C PRO A 200 3.28 10.72 2.85
N GLY A 201 3.06 10.94 4.15
CA GLY A 201 1.92 11.72 4.65
C GLY A 201 0.56 11.04 4.46
N GLY A 202 0.51 9.74 4.19
CA GLY A 202 -0.74 9.01 3.92
C GLY A 202 -1.33 9.30 2.55
N ALA A 203 -0.57 9.90 1.63
CA ALA A 203 -1.05 10.26 0.29
C ALA A 203 -1.48 9.03 -0.54
N THR A 204 -2.40 9.24 -1.49
CA THR A 204 -2.79 8.20 -2.46
C THR A 204 -1.63 7.91 -3.40
N VAL A 205 -1.22 6.64 -3.46
CA VAL A 205 -0.23 6.15 -4.41
C VAL A 205 -0.88 5.91 -5.75
N MET A 206 -0.21 6.32 -6.82
CA MET A 206 -0.57 5.97 -8.19
C MET A 206 0.63 5.37 -8.91
N ILE A 207 0.40 4.26 -9.60
CA ILE A 207 1.38 3.53 -10.40
C ILE A 207 0.82 3.38 -11.82
N THR A 208 1.58 3.80 -12.82
CA THR A 208 1.28 3.57 -14.25
C THR A 208 2.49 2.97 -14.94
N THR A 209 2.33 2.47 -16.16
CA THR A 209 3.48 2.02 -16.95
C THR A 209 4.21 3.20 -17.58
N ALA A 210 5.55 3.12 -17.63
CA ALA A 210 6.37 4.17 -18.22
C ALA A 210 6.20 4.27 -19.75
N ASN A 211 5.88 3.15 -20.39
CA ASN A 211 5.74 3.03 -21.84
C ASN A 211 4.27 2.99 -22.32
N GLY A 212 3.29 3.19 -21.44
CA GLY A 212 1.86 3.14 -21.77
C GLY A 212 1.30 1.74 -22.07
N THR A 213 2.07 0.67 -21.84
CA THR A 213 1.59 -0.71 -21.95
C THR A 213 0.68 -1.10 -20.79
N LYS A 214 -0.06 -2.20 -20.93
CA LYS A 214 -0.85 -2.78 -19.84
C LYS A 214 -0.05 -3.78 -19.04
N PHE A 215 -0.50 -4.05 -17.83
CA PHE A 215 0.13 -4.98 -16.93
C PHE A 215 -0.88 -5.76 -16.08
N ALA A 216 -0.41 -6.84 -15.48
CA ALA A 216 -1.10 -7.58 -14.44
C ALA A 216 -0.47 -7.32 -13.07
N PHE A 217 -1.32 -7.08 -12.08
CA PHE A 217 -0.94 -7.06 -10.67
C PHE A 217 -1.09 -8.45 -10.09
N ASN A 218 0.02 -9.08 -9.70
CA ASN A 218 0.00 -10.46 -9.23
C ASN A 218 0.00 -10.52 -7.71
N SER A 219 0.90 -9.77 -7.07
CA SER A 219 0.99 -9.72 -5.62
C SER A 219 1.77 -8.51 -5.09
N VAL A 220 1.62 -8.24 -3.80
CA VAL A 220 2.46 -7.29 -3.05
C VAL A 220 2.50 -7.69 -1.58
N VAL A 221 3.59 -7.37 -0.90
CA VAL A 221 3.72 -7.49 0.54
C VAL A 221 3.47 -6.10 1.13
N VAL A 222 2.47 -5.92 1.99
CA VAL A 222 2.08 -4.62 2.56
C VAL A 222 1.90 -4.66 4.08
N SER A 223 2.19 -3.54 4.77
CA SER A 223 1.92 -3.31 6.19
C SER A 223 1.60 -1.83 6.43
N SER A 224 0.86 -1.52 7.49
CA SER A 224 0.68 -0.15 7.97
C SER A 224 1.92 0.33 8.72
N ALA A 225 2.26 1.63 8.64
CA ALA A 225 3.40 2.20 9.35
C ALA A 225 3.08 2.51 10.82
N TRP A 226 1.91 3.10 11.09
CA TRP A 226 1.62 3.71 12.40
C TRP A 226 0.32 3.27 13.08
N ARG A 227 -0.64 2.74 12.32
CA ARG A 227 -1.99 2.46 12.81
C ARG A 227 -2.34 1.00 12.63
N ASP A 228 -2.92 0.40 13.66
CA ASP A 228 -3.54 -0.92 13.55
C ASP A 228 -4.93 -0.81 12.94
N ASN A 229 -5.38 -1.88 12.29
CA ASN A 229 -6.64 -1.95 11.56
C ASN A 229 -6.78 -0.84 10.49
N LEU A 230 -5.66 -0.41 9.90
CA LEU A 230 -5.66 0.55 8.80
C LEU A 230 -6.34 -0.10 7.58
N THR A 231 -7.35 0.56 7.02
CA THR A 231 -8.00 0.08 5.79
C THR A 231 -7.13 0.47 4.61
N TRP A 232 -6.71 -0.52 3.83
CA TRP A 232 -5.93 -0.35 2.60
C TRP A 232 -6.70 -0.93 1.41
N SER A 233 -6.85 -0.15 0.35
CA SER A 233 -7.64 -0.49 -0.83
C SER A 233 -6.81 -0.42 -2.11
N ILE A 234 -7.05 -1.37 -3.02
CA ILE A 234 -6.46 -1.37 -4.37
C ILE A 234 -7.55 -1.09 -5.40
N TYR A 235 -7.26 -0.17 -6.32
CA TYR A 235 -8.08 0.06 -7.50
C TYR A 235 -7.23 -0.10 -8.75
N GLY A 236 -7.57 -1.06 -9.60
CA GLY A 236 -7.01 -1.17 -10.94
C GLY A 236 -7.87 -0.44 -11.94
N PHE A 237 -7.28 0.08 -13.01
CA PHE A 237 -8.04 0.75 -14.08
C PHE A 237 -7.70 0.17 -15.45
N ARG A 238 -8.69 0.17 -16.33
CA ARG A 238 -8.56 -0.19 -17.74
C ARG A 238 -9.19 0.90 -18.60
N ALA A 239 -8.39 1.61 -19.37
CA ALA A 239 -8.77 2.78 -20.15
C ALA A 239 -9.63 3.76 -19.34
N GLY A 240 -9.23 4.06 -18.11
CA GLY A 240 -9.97 4.95 -17.21
C GLY A 240 -11.21 4.34 -16.53
N THR A 241 -11.58 3.10 -16.84
CA THR A 241 -12.66 2.38 -16.14
C THR A 241 -12.10 1.65 -14.93
N ASN A 242 -12.68 1.90 -13.76
CA ASN A 242 -12.28 1.24 -12.51
C ASN A 242 -12.65 -0.25 -12.53
N VAL A 243 -11.66 -1.08 -12.23
CA VAL A 243 -11.75 -2.52 -11.98
C VAL A 243 -11.22 -2.76 -10.58
N VAL A 244 -12.12 -2.69 -9.60
CA VAL A 244 -11.78 -2.68 -8.16
C VAL A 244 -11.08 -3.96 -7.73
N ALA A 245 -10.05 -3.84 -6.90
CA ALA A 245 -9.30 -4.96 -6.32
C ALA A 245 -9.28 -4.88 -4.78
N GLY A 246 -10.47 -4.85 -4.19
CA GLY A 246 -10.66 -5.12 -2.77
C GLY A 246 -10.14 -4.08 -1.77
N SER A 247 -10.49 -4.34 -0.52
CA SER A 247 -10.05 -3.59 0.65
C SER A 247 -9.63 -4.59 1.73
N PHE A 248 -8.57 -4.25 2.45
CA PHE A 248 -7.89 -5.13 3.39
C PHE A 248 -7.58 -4.35 4.67
N SER A 249 -7.57 -5.05 5.80
CA SER A 249 -7.16 -4.46 7.08
C SER A 249 -5.69 -4.77 7.33
N MET A 250 -4.91 -3.75 7.66
CA MET A 250 -3.47 -3.83 7.91
C MET A 250 -3.15 -3.57 9.38
N SER A 251 -2.05 -4.15 9.86
CA SER A 251 -1.52 -3.93 11.22
C SER A 251 -0.05 -3.59 11.16
N VAL A 252 0.44 -2.83 12.15
CA VAL A 252 1.86 -2.48 12.27
C VAL A 252 2.72 -3.71 12.56
N LEU A 253 2.13 -4.72 13.20
CA LEU A 253 2.84 -5.92 13.66
C LEU A 253 2.99 -7.01 12.61
N ASN A 254 2.16 -6.99 11.57
CA ASN A 254 2.07 -8.11 10.65
C ASN A 254 2.11 -7.59 9.22
N LYS A 255 3.03 -8.15 8.44
CA LYS A 255 2.95 -8.03 7.00
C LYS A 255 1.83 -8.88 6.44
N THR A 256 1.14 -8.35 5.44
CA THR A 256 0.09 -9.05 4.70
C THR A 256 0.54 -9.21 3.26
N ILE A 257 0.44 -10.43 2.74
CA ILE A 257 0.68 -10.70 1.32
C ILE A 257 -0.67 -10.65 0.61
N ILE A 258 -0.83 -9.69 -0.28
CA ILE A 258 -2.01 -9.56 -1.14
C ILE A 258 -1.67 -10.16 -2.49
N SER A 259 -2.54 -11.02 -3.00
CA SER A 259 -2.40 -11.62 -4.32
C SER A 259 -3.68 -11.43 -5.12
N CYS A 260 -3.55 -11.32 -6.44
CA CYS A 260 -4.69 -11.24 -7.33
C CYS A 260 -4.47 -12.05 -8.60
N GLY A 261 -5.17 -13.18 -8.72
CA GLY A 261 -5.11 -14.02 -9.92
C GLY A 261 -5.86 -13.45 -11.13
N ALA A 262 -6.75 -12.47 -10.93
CA ALA A 262 -7.63 -11.93 -11.99
C ALA A 262 -7.34 -10.46 -12.34
N CYS A 263 -6.30 -9.85 -11.75
CA CYS A 263 -5.96 -8.44 -11.93
C CYS A 263 -5.03 -8.26 -13.13
N SER A 264 -5.56 -8.45 -14.33
CA SER A 264 -4.81 -8.32 -15.60
C SER A 264 -5.26 -7.12 -16.43
N ASN A 265 -4.48 -6.78 -17.46
CA ASN A 265 -4.80 -5.77 -18.48
C ASN A 265 -5.06 -4.37 -17.91
N TRP A 266 -4.46 -4.03 -16.77
CA TRP A 266 -4.59 -2.71 -16.15
C TRP A 266 -3.57 -1.73 -16.73
N ASP A 267 -3.91 -0.44 -16.74
CA ASP A 267 -2.99 0.65 -17.09
C ASP A 267 -2.56 1.50 -15.89
N THR A 268 -3.38 1.50 -14.83
CA THR A 268 -3.17 2.30 -13.64
C THR A 268 -3.57 1.50 -12.40
N ILE A 269 -2.79 1.64 -11.34
CA ILE A 269 -3.12 1.17 -10.00
C ILE A 269 -3.15 2.36 -9.05
N TYR A 270 -4.15 2.38 -8.18
CA TYR A 270 -4.15 3.22 -6.99
C TYR A 270 -4.10 2.36 -5.74
N PHE A 271 -3.25 2.78 -4.80
CA PHE A 271 -3.31 2.30 -3.42
C PHE A 271 -3.74 3.45 -2.51
N ILE A 272 -4.79 3.18 -1.73
CA ILE A 272 -5.43 4.17 -0.86
C ILE A 272 -5.49 3.59 0.55
N SER A 273 -5.16 4.41 1.55
CA SER A 273 -5.18 4.04 2.96
C SER A 273 -6.05 5.00 3.76
N SER A 274 -6.77 4.48 4.75
CA SER A 274 -7.65 5.29 5.60
C SER A 274 -7.99 4.58 6.92
N GLY A 275 -8.47 5.34 7.91
CA GLY A 275 -8.95 4.77 9.17
C GLY A 275 -7.84 4.14 10.02
N GLY A 276 -8.20 3.15 10.82
CA GLY A 276 -7.32 2.52 11.80
C GLY A 276 -7.21 3.30 13.13
N THR A 277 -6.54 2.69 14.10
CA THR A 277 -6.30 3.22 15.44
C THR A 277 -4.81 3.44 15.66
N PRO A 278 -4.37 4.61 16.13
CA PRO A 278 -2.96 4.85 16.45
C PRO A 278 -2.45 3.79 17.43
N ARG A 279 -1.27 3.23 17.14
CA ARG A 279 -0.68 2.23 17.99
C ARG A 279 0.19 2.88 19.07
N ALA A 280 -0.05 2.51 20.32
CA ALA A 280 0.73 3.04 21.43
C ALA A 280 2.21 2.66 21.32
N GLY A 281 3.10 3.61 21.63
CA GLY A 281 4.56 3.39 21.65
C GLY A 281 5.27 3.63 20.31
N LEU A 282 4.56 4.06 19.26
CA LEU A 282 5.19 4.49 18.01
C LEU A 282 5.46 5.99 18.01
N ALA A 283 6.48 6.40 17.25
CA ALA A 283 6.95 7.79 17.20
C ALA A 283 5.97 8.74 16.49
N GLU A 284 5.15 8.21 15.57
CA GLU A 284 4.30 8.99 14.69
C GLU A 284 2.88 8.41 14.60
N ASN A 285 2.01 9.15 13.91
CA ASN A 285 0.64 8.76 13.62
C ASN A 285 0.24 9.27 12.24
N GLY A 286 -0.38 8.40 11.45
CA GLY A 286 -0.96 8.74 10.17
C GLY A 286 -1.38 7.48 9.40
N THR A 287 -1.93 7.68 8.21
CA THR A 287 -2.44 6.58 7.38
C THR A 287 -1.37 6.00 6.44
N GLU A 288 -0.10 6.25 6.72
CA GLU A 288 1.01 5.69 5.98
C GLU A 288 1.01 4.16 6.03
N PHE A 289 1.33 3.56 4.89
CA PHE A 289 1.62 2.16 4.71
C PHE A 289 2.94 2.03 3.95
N ALA A 290 3.55 0.87 4.08
CA ALA A 290 4.68 0.49 3.25
C ALA A 290 4.41 -0.84 2.56
N PHE A 291 5.09 -1.01 1.45
CA PHE A 291 4.98 -2.16 0.60
C PHE A 291 6.33 -2.52 -0.02
N ASP A 292 6.49 -3.80 -0.27
CA ASP A 292 7.69 -4.41 -0.80
C ASP A 292 7.30 -5.61 -1.67
N ASP A 293 8.25 -6.15 -2.44
CA ASP A 293 8.05 -7.33 -3.28
C ASP A 293 6.83 -7.21 -4.22
N LEU A 294 6.57 -6.00 -4.74
CA LEU A 294 5.48 -5.77 -5.69
C LEU A 294 5.77 -6.55 -6.97
N CYS A 295 4.87 -7.46 -7.30
CA CYS A 295 4.99 -8.37 -8.41
C CYS A 295 4.02 -8.01 -9.52
N ILE A 296 4.57 -7.61 -10.66
CA ILE A 296 3.84 -7.17 -11.85
C ILE A 296 4.29 -7.97 -13.07
N SER A 297 3.37 -8.18 -14.01
CA SER A 297 3.65 -8.79 -15.30
C SER A 297 3.25 -7.92 -16.47
N PHE A 298 4.16 -7.76 -17.44
CA PHE A 298 3.93 -6.99 -18.66
C PHE A 298 3.63 -7.92 -19.86
N GLY A 299 3.05 -7.35 -20.92
CA GLY A 299 2.85 -8.06 -22.20
C GLY A 299 1.39 -8.43 -22.49
N TYR A 300 0.45 -7.56 -22.10
CA TYR A 300 -0.98 -7.72 -22.32
C TYR A 300 -1.57 -6.67 -23.28
#